data_AF-A0A2S9FFT3-F1
#
_entry.id   AF-A0A2S9FFT3-F1
#
_cell.length_a   1.000
_cell.length_b   1.000
_cell.length_c   1.000
_cell.angle_alpha   90.00
_cell.angle_beta   90.00
_cell.angle_gamma   90.00
#
_symmetry.space_group_name_H-M   'P 1'
#
loop_
_entity.id
_entity.type
_entity.pdbx_description
1 polymer ?
#
loop_
_entity_poly.entity_id
_entity_poly.type
_entity_poly.pdbx_seq_one_letter_code
_entity_poly.pdbx_strand_id
1 'polypeptide(L)'
;MFDKEFAGLGEAALLAAIGRAAREEAAAGARKLAAIAELVDCAVDEDDVRGGWVFDSWKNASAEIGAVLSVGQRRASGQMWIAVALRYRLPKVAALFYQGRLSARLVSEISWRTQLVTDEAVAVVDAGIAARADKWGPLSDAKLTAAIEAVIERHDPDAVRRAREVIRARDLHIGAHEDPLETAAIWGQ
;
A
#
# COMPACT_ATOMS: atom_id res chain seq x y z
N MET A 1 13.93 -21.86 23.17
CA MET A 1 13.01 -22.61 22.26
C MET A 1 13.22 -22.20 20.80
N PHE A 2 13.69 -20.98 20.52
CA PHE A 2 14.21 -20.58 19.20
C PHE A 2 15.52 -21.30 18.81
N ASP A 3 16.24 -21.81 19.82
CA ASP A 3 17.66 -22.14 19.72
C ASP A 3 17.95 -23.51 19.07
N LYS A 4 16.92 -24.37 18.89
CA LYS A 4 17.09 -25.75 18.40
C LYS A 4 15.99 -26.27 17.46
N GLU A 5 15.04 -25.45 17.03
CA GLU A 5 13.91 -25.90 16.19
C GLU A 5 14.36 -26.53 14.88
N PHE A 6 15.44 -26.02 14.29
CA PHE A 6 16.03 -26.53 13.04
C PHE A 6 17.37 -27.24 13.25
N ALA A 7 17.71 -27.61 14.50
CA ALA A 7 18.99 -28.25 14.81
C ALA A 7 19.11 -29.62 14.11
N GLY A 8 20.26 -29.88 13.50
CA GLY A 8 20.54 -31.14 12.80
C GLY A 8 20.00 -31.24 11.38
N LEU A 9 19.31 -30.21 10.87
CA LEU A 9 18.93 -30.14 9.46
C LEU A 9 20.13 -29.79 8.57
N GLY A 10 20.18 -30.39 7.38
CA GLY A 10 21.13 -30.01 6.34
C GLY A 10 20.75 -28.68 5.67
N GLU A 11 21.72 -28.04 5.00
CA GLU A 11 21.57 -26.73 4.36
C GLU A 11 20.35 -26.63 3.43
N ALA A 12 20.14 -27.62 2.56
CA ALA A 12 18.99 -27.63 1.64
C ALA A 12 17.63 -27.64 2.36
N ALA A 13 17.54 -28.35 3.49
CA ALA A 13 16.33 -28.39 4.30
C ALA A 13 16.09 -27.06 5.03
N LEU A 14 17.16 -26.40 5.48
CA LEU A 14 17.09 -25.06 6.07
C LEU A 14 16.61 -24.03 5.04
N LEU A 15 17.17 -24.03 3.83
CA LEU A 15 16.74 -23.14 2.75
C LEU A 15 15.27 -23.36 2.35
N ALA A 16 14.82 -24.62 2.31
CA ALA A 16 13.42 -24.95 2.06
C ALA A 16 12.50 -24.46 3.19
N ALA A 17 12.92 -24.58 4.45
CA ALA A 17 12.18 -24.07 5.60
C ALA A 17 12.05 -22.54 5.55
N ILE A 18 13.14 -21.82 5.26
CA ILE A 18 13.13 -20.36 5.06
C ILE A 18 12.14 -19.96 3.96
N GLY A 19 12.21 -20.63 2.80
CA GLY A 19 11.32 -20.34 1.68
C GLY A 19 9.85 -20.61 2.00
N ARG A 20 9.55 -21.66 2.77
CA ARG A 20 8.19 -21.96 3.23
C ARG A 20 7.68 -20.90 4.20
N ALA A 21 8.47 -20.57 5.22
CA ALA A 21 8.11 -19.56 6.21
C ALA A 21 7.83 -18.19 5.54
N ALA A 22 8.65 -17.79 4.56
CA ALA A 22 8.44 -16.56 3.81
C ALA A 22 7.11 -16.54 3.03
N ARG A 23 6.70 -17.67 2.43
CA ARG A 23 5.40 -17.79 1.75
C ARG A 23 4.24 -17.74 2.73
N GLU A 24 4.39 -18.39 3.88
CA GLU A 24 3.39 -18.40 4.95
C GLU A 24 3.22 -17.01 5.56
N GLU A 25 4.32 -16.28 5.79
CA GLU A 25 4.31 -14.88 6.22
C GLU A 25 3.58 -14.00 5.21
N ALA A 26 3.89 -14.13 3.92
CA ALA A 26 3.22 -13.38 2.86
C ALA A 26 1.70 -13.68 2.82
N ALA A 27 1.32 -14.95 2.85
CA ALA A 27 -0.10 -15.34 2.86
C ALA A 27 -0.84 -14.86 4.12
N ALA A 28 -0.18 -14.86 5.28
CA ALA A 28 -0.74 -14.28 6.51
C ALA A 28 -0.90 -12.76 6.39
N GLY A 29 0.08 -12.07 5.80
CA GLY A 29 0.02 -10.65 5.49
C GLY A 29 -1.16 -10.31 4.55
N ALA A 30 -1.43 -11.15 3.55
CA ALA A 30 -2.56 -10.99 2.65
C ALA A 30 -3.90 -11.09 3.39
N ARG A 31 -4.08 -12.12 4.23
CA ARG A 31 -5.29 -12.26 5.07
C ARG A 31 -5.49 -11.07 6.00
N LYS A 32 -4.40 -10.58 6.61
CA LYS A 32 -4.43 -9.39 7.47
C LYS A 32 -4.92 -8.16 6.69
N LEU A 33 -4.38 -7.90 5.50
CA LEU A 33 -4.83 -6.76 4.69
C LEU A 33 -6.27 -6.92 4.21
N ALA A 34 -6.73 -8.13 3.89
CA ALA A 34 -8.13 -8.35 3.54
C ALA A 34 -9.08 -8.08 4.72
N ALA A 35 -8.71 -8.49 5.93
CA ALA A 35 -9.47 -8.16 7.13
C ALA A 35 -9.49 -6.64 7.40
N ILE A 36 -8.37 -5.95 7.15
CA ILE A 36 -8.33 -4.48 7.22
C ILE A 36 -9.25 -3.85 6.17
N ALA A 37 -9.26 -4.36 4.93
CA ALA A 37 -10.15 -3.84 3.89
C ALA A 37 -11.63 -3.99 4.28
N GLU A 38 -12.01 -5.14 4.83
CA GLU A 38 -13.37 -5.36 5.34
C GLU A 38 -13.72 -4.42 6.49
N LEU A 39 -12.79 -4.20 7.43
CA LEU A 39 -13.01 -3.23 8.50
C LEU A 39 -13.21 -1.82 7.94
N VAL A 40 -12.42 -1.42 6.94
CA VAL A 40 -12.58 -0.11 6.28
C VAL A 40 -13.96 0.00 5.64
N ASP A 41 -14.41 -1.00 4.89
CA ASP A 41 -15.72 -0.96 4.23
C ASP A 41 -16.89 -0.90 5.22
N CYS A 42 -16.77 -1.56 6.37
CA CYS A 42 -17.81 -1.53 7.40
C CYS A 42 -17.80 -0.25 8.25
N ALA A 43 -16.62 0.35 8.47
CA ALA A 43 -16.44 1.43 9.44
C ALA A 43 -16.29 2.83 8.81
N VAL A 44 -15.91 2.91 7.53
CA VAL A 44 -15.71 4.15 6.80
C VAL A 44 -16.84 4.28 5.78
N ASP A 45 -17.95 4.86 6.22
CA ASP A 45 -19.07 5.22 5.35
C ASP A 45 -18.81 6.61 4.72
N GLU A 46 -18.95 6.71 3.39
CA GLU A 46 -18.87 7.99 2.67
C GLU A 46 -20.22 8.74 2.69
N ASP A 47 -21.33 8.03 2.93
CA ASP A 47 -22.71 8.54 2.87
C ASP A 47 -23.27 8.89 4.25
N ASP A 48 -22.43 9.32 5.20
CA ASP A 48 -22.90 9.67 6.55
C ASP A 48 -23.74 10.96 6.55
N VAL A 49 -25.01 10.83 6.15
CA VAL A 49 -26.08 11.84 6.30
C VAL A 49 -26.46 12.01 7.78
N ARG A 50 -25.80 11.31 8.73
CA ARG A 50 -25.95 11.57 10.16
C ARG A 50 -25.09 12.77 10.55
N GLY A 51 -25.56 13.94 10.12
CA GLY A 51 -24.94 15.25 10.32
C GLY A 51 -24.80 15.63 11.79
N GLY A 52 -23.75 15.12 12.45
CA GLY A 52 -23.43 15.51 13.81
C GLY A 52 -22.16 14.91 14.43
N TRP A 53 -21.48 13.93 13.81
CA TRP A 53 -20.21 13.44 14.34
C TRP A 53 -19.01 14.28 13.85
N VAL A 54 -18.31 14.88 14.82
CA VAL A 54 -17.07 15.68 14.68
C VAL A 54 -15.85 14.79 14.36
N PHE A 55 -16.04 13.48 14.15
CA PHE A 55 -14.98 12.48 14.11
C PHE A 55 -14.78 11.88 12.71
N ASP A 56 -13.53 11.94 12.25
CA ASP A 56 -13.04 11.32 11.00
C ASP A 56 -13.03 9.79 11.15
N SER A 57 -13.97 9.11 10.49
CA SER A 57 -14.17 7.65 10.54
C SER A 57 -12.92 6.87 10.12
N TRP A 58 -12.18 7.39 9.14
CA TRP A 58 -10.88 6.83 8.72
C TRP A 58 -9.86 6.91 9.85
N LYS A 59 -9.76 8.05 10.54
CA LYS A 59 -8.86 8.18 11.70
C LYS A 59 -9.26 7.23 12.83
N ASN A 60 -10.55 7.02 13.07
CA ASN A 60 -10.99 6.07 14.09
C ASN A 60 -10.55 4.64 13.74
N ALA A 61 -10.87 4.17 12.53
CA ALA A 61 -10.47 2.84 12.07
C ALA A 61 -8.93 2.66 12.10
N SER A 62 -8.18 3.68 11.70
CA SER A 62 -6.71 3.68 11.76
C SER A 62 -6.17 3.59 13.20
N ALA A 63 -6.85 4.21 14.18
CA ALA A 63 -6.47 4.12 15.58
C ALA A 63 -6.69 2.70 16.14
N GLU A 64 -7.83 2.08 15.83
CA GLU A 64 -8.13 0.70 16.22
C GLU A 64 -7.14 -0.29 15.61
N ILE A 65 -6.86 -0.16 14.30
CA ILE A 65 -5.84 -0.98 13.62
C ILE A 65 -4.46 -0.73 14.22
N GLY A 66 -4.11 0.53 14.53
CA GLY A 66 -2.86 0.90 15.16
C GLY A 66 -2.66 0.23 16.52
N ALA A 67 -3.72 0.18 17.33
CA ALA A 67 -3.71 -0.51 18.61
C ALA A 67 -3.51 -2.03 18.44
N VAL A 68 -4.25 -2.67 17.55
CA VAL A 68 -4.16 -4.13 17.29
C VAL A 68 -2.77 -4.52 16.76
N LEU A 69 -2.22 -3.71 15.85
CA LEU A 69 -0.92 -4.00 15.23
C LEU A 69 0.27 -3.43 16.00
N SER A 70 0.04 -2.71 17.11
CA SER A 70 1.08 -1.99 17.85
C SER A 70 1.91 -1.04 16.97
N VAL A 71 1.25 -0.28 16.09
CA VAL A 71 1.88 0.70 15.19
C VAL A 71 1.24 2.08 15.30
N GLY A 72 2.00 3.13 14.98
CA GLY A 72 1.47 4.49 14.96
C GLY A 72 0.46 4.73 13.83
N GLN A 73 -0.42 5.71 14.04
CA GLN A 73 -1.53 6.10 13.17
C GLN A 73 -1.17 6.18 11.67
N ARG A 74 -0.04 6.81 11.33
CA ARG A 74 0.39 6.94 9.92
C ARG A 74 0.65 5.58 9.27
N ARG A 75 1.23 4.63 10.01
CA ARG A 75 1.50 3.28 9.51
C ARG A 75 0.23 2.46 9.37
N ALA A 76 -0.69 2.57 10.32
CA ALA A 76 -2.01 1.93 10.23
C ALA A 76 -2.81 2.45 9.03
N SER A 77 -2.90 3.77 8.87
CA SER A 77 -3.51 4.42 7.70
C SER A 77 -2.86 3.95 6.38
N GLY A 78 -1.54 3.82 6.32
CA GLY A 78 -0.85 3.26 5.16
C GLY A 78 -1.24 1.80 4.87
N GLN A 79 -1.43 0.97 5.89
CA GLN A 79 -1.93 -0.40 5.70
C GLN A 79 -3.38 -0.42 5.18
N MET A 80 -4.23 0.50 5.64
CA MET A 80 -5.61 0.64 5.14
C MET A 80 -5.64 1.02 3.65
N TRP A 81 -4.82 2.00 3.23
CA TRP A 81 -4.70 2.36 1.82
C TRP A 81 -4.27 1.19 0.94
N ILE A 82 -3.27 0.41 1.38
CA ILE A 82 -2.82 -0.78 0.65
C ILE A 82 -3.94 -1.83 0.61
N ALA A 83 -4.64 -2.05 1.72
CA ALA A 83 -5.73 -3.00 1.82
C ALA A 83 -6.89 -2.68 0.84
N VAL A 84 -7.34 -1.42 0.83
CA VAL A 84 -8.39 -0.93 -0.09
C VAL A 84 -7.92 -1.05 -1.54
N ALA A 85 -6.68 -0.67 -1.85
CA ALA A 85 -6.11 -0.80 -3.20
C ALA A 85 -6.08 -2.27 -3.67
N LEU A 86 -5.69 -3.21 -2.81
CA LEU A 86 -5.70 -4.64 -3.15
C LEU A 86 -7.11 -5.19 -3.38
N ARG A 87 -8.09 -4.75 -2.58
CA ARG A 87 -9.48 -5.21 -2.71
C ARG A 87 -10.13 -4.72 -4.00
N TYR A 88 -9.98 -3.44 -4.31
CA TYR A 88 -10.78 -2.77 -5.35
C TYR A 88 -10.03 -2.52 -6.66
N ARG A 89 -8.72 -2.32 -6.60
CA ARG A 89 -7.92 -1.87 -7.75
C ARG A 89 -6.97 -2.94 -8.27
N LEU A 90 -6.44 -3.78 -7.38
CA LEU A 90 -5.38 -4.74 -7.68
C LEU A 90 -5.73 -6.21 -7.29
N PRO A 91 -6.90 -6.74 -7.69
CA PRO A 91 -7.34 -8.05 -7.25
C PRO A 91 -6.44 -9.20 -7.73
N LYS A 92 -5.77 -9.10 -8.89
CA LYS A 92 -4.86 -10.14 -9.38
C LYS A 92 -3.54 -10.14 -8.61
N VAL A 93 -3.01 -8.97 -8.27
CA VAL A 93 -1.86 -8.86 -7.34
C VAL A 93 -2.23 -9.40 -5.97
N ALA A 94 -3.44 -9.10 -5.46
CA ALA A 94 -3.92 -9.63 -4.19
C ALA A 94 -3.97 -11.17 -4.20
N ALA A 95 -4.45 -11.79 -5.29
CA ALA A 95 -4.48 -13.24 -5.44
C ALA A 95 -3.09 -13.88 -5.37
N LEU A 96 -2.07 -13.26 -5.99
CA LEU A 96 -0.68 -13.73 -5.88
C LEU A 96 -0.12 -13.56 -4.46
N PHE A 97 -0.50 -12.50 -3.77
CA PHE A 97 -0.11 -12.29 -2.38
C PHE A 97 -0.71 -13.35 -1.44
N TYR A 98 -1.99 -13.71 -1.65
CA TYR A 98 -2.64 -14.82 -0.96
C TYR A 98 -1.96 -16.17 -1.16
N GLN A 99 -1.37 -16.39 -2.34
CA GLN A 99 -0.58 -17.58 -2.65
C GLN A 99 0.83 -17.55 -2.03
N GLY A 100 1.20 -16.48 -1.33
CA GLY A 100 2.52 -16.28 -0.75
C GLY A 100 3.62 -16.02 -1.78
N ARG A 101 3.25 -15.65 -3.02
CA ARG A 101 4.20 -15.48 -4.13
C ARG A 101 4.85 -14.10 -4.15
N LEU A 102 4.16 -13.10 -3.61
CA LEU A 102 4.66 -11.73 -3.50
C LEU A 102 4.94 -11.41 -2.04
N SER A 103 6.04 -10.72 -1.76
CA SER A 103 6.32 -10.24 -0.41
C SER A 103 5.48 -9.00 -0.08
N ALA A 104 5.24 -8.75 1.20
CA ALA A 104 4.51 -7.55 1.65
C ALA A 104 5.17 -6.24 1.17
N ARG A 105 6.52 -6.22 1.07
CA ARG A 105 7.28 -5.10 0.51
C ARG A 105 6.92 -4.83 -0.96
N LEU A 106 6.93 -5.87 -1.78
CA LEU A 106 6.62 -5.75 -3.21
C LEU A 106 5.18 -5.28 -3.42
N VAL A 107 4.24 -5.84 -2.64
CA VAL A 107 2.84 -5.45 -2.65
C VAL A 107 2.65 -3.99 -2.25
N SER A 108 3.34 -3.54 -1.21
CA SER A 108 3.34 -2.12 -0.79
C SER A 108 3.81 -1.22 -1.94
N GLU A 109 4.96 -1.51 -2.55
CA GLU A 109 5.48 -0.71 -3.66
C GLU A 109 4.52 -0.66 -4.85
N ILE A 110 3.98 -1.81 -5.28
CA ILE A 110 2.99 -1.86 -6.36
C ILE A 110 1.80 -0.97 -6.02
N SER A 111 1.23 -1.13 -4.82
CA SER A 111 0.06 -0.38 -4.39
C SER A 111 0.28 1.13 -4.42
N TRP A 112 1.43 1.62 -3.94
CA TRP A 112 1.74 3.05 -3.92
C TRP A 112 1.94 3.62 -5.33
N ARG A 113 2.61 2.86 -6.23
CA ARG A 113 2.88 3.32 -7.60
C ARG A 113 1.64 3.34 -8.48
N THR A 114 0.66 2.50 -8.20
CA THR A 114 -0.57 2.45 -9.00
C THR A 114 -1.66 3.42 -8.55
N GLN A 115 -1.41 4.27 -7.55
CA GLN A 115 -2.43 5.17 -6.99
C GLN A 115 -3.02 6.17 -7.99
N LEU A 116 -2.23 6.58 -9.00
CA LEU A 116 -2.62 7.61 -9.97
C LEU A 116 -2.98 7.04 -11.35
N VAL A 117 -3.05 5.71 -11.45
CA VAL A 117 -3.59 5.02 -12.64
C VAL A 117 -5.09 5.30 -12.70
N THR A 118 -5.66 5.53 -13.88
CA THR A 118 -7.11 5.77 -13.99
C THR A 118 -7.93 4.49 -13.77
N ASP A 119 -9.21 4.64 -13.46
CA ASP A 119 -10.10 3.50 -13.21
C ASP A 119 -10.32 2.65 -14.46
N GLU A 120 -10.24 3.24 -15.66
CA GLU A 120 -10.33 2.53 -16.94
C GLU A 120 -9.09 1.67 -17.21
N ALA A 121 -7.92 2.12 -16.77
CA ALA A 121 -6.65 1.45 -17.04
C ALA A 121 -6.24 0.45 -15.94
N VAL A 122 -6.74 0.63 -14.71
CA VAL A 122 -6.23 -0.08 -13.52
C VAL A 122 -6.36 -1.60 -13.62
N ALA A 123 -7.46 -2.11 -14.19
CA ALA A 123 -7.66 -3.55 -14.35
C ALA A 123 -6.65 -4.20 -15.32
N VAL A 124 -6.24 -3.46 -16.36
CA VAL A 124 -5.23 -3.92 -17.33
C VAL A 124 -3.84 -3.81 -16.72
N VAL A 125 -3.56 -2.74 -15.98
CA VAL A 125 -2.30 -2.56 -15.23
C VAL A 125 -2.14 -3.66 -14.18
N ASP A 126 -3.16 -3.96 -13.37
CA ASP A 126 -3.16 -5.05 -12.40
C ASP A 126 -2.82 -6.40 -13.07
N ALA A 127 -3.46 -6.69 -14.21
CA ALA A 127 -3.15 -7.90 -14.99
C ALA A 127 -1.70 -7.92 -15.50
N GLY A 128 -1.22 -6.77 -16.00
CA GLY A 128 0.13 -6.62 -16.52
C GLY A 128 1.21 -6.77 -15.44
N ILE A 129 0.94 -6.23 -14.25
CA ILE A 129 1.81 -6.36 -13.08
C ILE A 129 1.80 -7.80 -12.58
N ALA A 130 0.61 -8.39 -12.35
CA ALA A 130 0.47 -9.75 -11.85
C ALA A 130 1.19 -10.79 -12.74
N ALA A 131 1.16 -10.62 -14.07
CA ALA A 131 1.86 -11.50 -14.99
C ALA A 131 3.41 -11.46 -14.87
N ARG A 132 3.98 -10.44 -14.24
CA ARG A 132 5.43 -10.19 -14.17
C ARG A 132 5.98 -10.21 -12.75
N ALA A 133 5.13 -9.97 -11.75
CA ALA A 133 5.52 -9.67 -10.37
C ALA A 133 6.40 -10.77 -9.72
N ASP A 134 6.24 -12.05 -10.05
CA ASP A 134 7.09 -13.12 -9.49
C ASP A 134 8.58 -12.94 -9.78
N LYS A 135 8.91 -12.28 -10.90
CA LYS A 135 10.30 -12.05 -11.33
C LYS A 135 10.93 -10.84 -10.65
N TRP A 136 10.15 -10.05 -9.93
CA TRP A 136 10.59 -8.76 -9.39
C TRP A 136 11.14 -8.84 -7.97
N GLY A 137 10.94 -9.96 -7.26
CA GLY A 137 11.44 -10.14 -5.89
C GLY A 137 12.93 -9.80 -5.69
N PRO A 138 13.85 -10.20 -6.60
CA PRO A 138 15.28 -9.90 -6.49
C PRO A 138 15.69 -8.48 -6.93
N LEU A 139 14.77 -7.66 -7.46
CA LEU A 139 15.11 -6.34 -7.98
C LEU A 139 15.40 -5.35 -6.85
N SER A 140 16.36 -4.45 -7.09
CA SER A 140 16.53 -3.26 -6.25
C SER A 140 15.33 -2.32 -6.39
N ASP A 141 15.16 -1.42 -5.43
CA ASP A 141 14.04 -0.47 -5.35
C ASP A 141 13.90 0.35 -6.63
N ALA A 142 15.03 0.84 -7.17
CA ALA A 142 15.06 1.60 -8.43
C ALA A 142 14.67 0.75 -9.65
N LYS A 143 15.09 -0.52 -9.71
CA LYS A 143 14.74 -1.42 -10.81
C LYS A 143 13.28 -1.86 -10.73
N LEU A 144 12.78 -2.12 -9.52
CA LEU A 144 11.38 -2.43 -9.27
C LEU A 144 10.49 -1.26 -9.68
N THR A 145 10.85 -0.06 -9.24
CA THR A 145 10.23 1.20 -9.66
C THR A 145 10.09 1.29 -11.17
N ALA A 146 11.22 1.19 -11.88
CA ALA A 146 11.23 1.31 -13.34
C ALA A 146 10.41 0.19 -14.01
N ALA A 147 10.40 -1.02 -13.45
CA ALA A 147 9.62 -2.14 -13.97
C ALA A 147 8.10 -1.90 -13.83
N ILE A 148 7.65 -1.36 -12.68
CA ILE A 148 6.24 -1.00 -12.46
C ILE A 148 5.85 0.16 -13.38
N GLU A 149 6.66 1.22 -13.43
CA GLU A 149 6.41 2.39 -14.29
C GLU A 149 6.34 2.00 -15.76
N ALA A 150 7.16 1.06 -16.23
CA ALA A 150 7.10 0.59 -17.62
C ALA A 150 5.79 -0.16 -17.95
N VAL A 151 5.18 -0.84 -16.97
CA VAL A 151 3.85 -1.44 -17.15
C VAL A 151 2.77 -0.37 -17.16
N ILE A 152 2.85 0.59 -16.23
CA ILE A 152 1.91 1.70 -16.15
C ILE A 152 1.94 2.52 -17.44
N GLU A 153 3.12 2.99 -17.88
CA GLU A 153 3.31 3.82 -19.08
C GLU A 153 2.71 3.20 -20.34
N ARG A 154 2.74 1.87 -20.46
CA ARG A 154 2.17 1.14 -21.60
C ARG A 154 0.66 1.25 -21.69
N HIS A 155 -0.02 1.36 -20.54
CA HIS A 155 -1.47 1.27 -20.44
C HIS A 155 -2.12 2.59 -20.01
N ASP A 156 -1.36 3.46 -19.36
CA ASP A 156 -1.74 4.78 -18.89
C ASP A 156 -0.47 5.69 -18.87
N PRO A 157 -0.03 6.16 -20.05
CA PRO A 157 1.15 7.04 -20.16
C PRO A 157 0.96 8.34 -19.37
N ASP A 158 -0.30 8.75 -19.19
CA ASP A 158 -0.64 9.97 -18.49
C ASP A 158 -0.54 9.82 -16.97
N ALA A 159 -0.58 8.60 -16.41
CA ALA A 159 -0.38 8.36 -14.97
C ALA A 159 1.00 8.82 -14.50
N VAL A 160 2.04 8.60 -15.30
CA VAL A 160 3.41 9.04 -14.98
C VAL A 160 3.50 10.56 -15.00
N ARG A 161 2.81 11.20 -15.94
CA ARG A 161 2.70 12.66 -15.99
C ARG A 161 1.93 13.20 -14.78
N ARG A 162 0.76 12.64 -14.45
CA ARG A 162 -0.03 13.00 -13.26
C ARG A 162 0.78 12.83 -11.98
N ALA A 163 1.56 11.76 -11.84
CA ALA A 163 2.43 11.56 -10.68
C ALA A 163 3.49 12.66 -10.54
N ARG A 164 4.12 13.06 -11.65
CA ARG A 164 5.08 14.17 -11.66
C ARG A 164 4.40 15.51 -11.39
N GLU A 165 3.21 15.73 -11.94
CA GLU A 165 2.41 16.93 -11.72
C GLU A 165 1.97 17.04 -10.26
N VAL A 166 1.45 15.99 -9.63
CA VAL A 166 1.10 15.99 -8.19
C VAL A 166 2.31 16.32 -7.33
N ILE A 167 3.50 15.80 -7.65
CA ILE A 167 4.72 16.12 -6.90
C ILE A 167 5.12 17.59 -7.10
N ARG A 168 4.98 18.12 -8.32
CA ARG A 168 5.34 19.51 -8.66
C ARG A 168 4.33 20.55 -8.19
N ALA A 169 3.05 20.18 -8.15
CA ALA A 169 1.95 21.06 -7.77
C ALA A 169 1.84 21.22 -6.25
N ARG A 170 2.37 20.28 -5.46
CA ARG A 170 2.44 20.40 -4.00
C ARG A 170 3.33 21.57 -3.61
N ASP A 171 2.71 22.63 -3.15
CA ASP A 171 3.38 23.76 -2.53
C ASP A 171 2.92 23.98 -1.09
N LEU A 172 3.77 24.65 -0.32
CA LEU A 172 3.47 25.09 1.03
C LEU A 172 3.92 26.55 1.09
N HIS A 173 2.94 27.45 1.15
CA HIS A 173 3.16 28.86 1.34
C HIS A 173 2.97 29.19 2.82
N ILE A 174 3.92 29.94 3.36
CA ILE A 174 3.82 30.53 4.69
C ILE A 174 3.74 32.04 4.47
N GLY A 175 2.68 32.67 4.97
CA GLY A 175 2.43 34.10 4.87
C GLY A 175 3.61 34.93 5.38
N ALA A 176 3.81 36.10 4.78
CA ALA A 176 4.92 36.98 5.11
C ALA A 176 4.74 37.62 6.50
N HIS A 177 5.84 38.02 7.14
CA HIS A 177 5.82 38.70 8.45
C HIS A 177 5.06 40.04 8.44
N GLU A 178 4.87 40.63 7.25
CA GLU A 178 4.17 41.89 7.03
C GLU A 178 2.64 41.74 6.88
N ASP A 179 2.13 40.51 6.97
CA ASP A 179 0.69 40.23 6.95
C ASP A 179 0.06 40.85 8.22
N PRO A 180 -0.98 41.72 8.12
CA PRO A 180 -1.53 42.46 9.26
C PRO A 180 -2.20 41.60 10.35
N LEU A 181 -2.22 40.28 10.20
CA LEU A 181 -2.74 39.32 11.16
C LEU A 181 -1.62 38.87 12.10
N GLU A 182 -1.91 38.69 13.39
CA GLU A 182 -0.96 38.17 14.39
C GLU A 182 -0.54 36.69 14.15
N THR A 183 -1.04 36.08 13.07
CA THR A 183 -0.81 34.69 12.70
C THR A 183 -0.35 34.59 11.26
N ALA A 184 0.67 33.77 10.97
CA ALA A 184 1.08 33.46 9.61
C ALA A 184 0.08 32.48 8.96
N ALA A 185 -0.52 32.88 7.84
CA ALA A 185 -1.36 31.99 7.05
C ALA A 185 -0.51 30.87 6.42
N ILE A 186 -1.00 29.63 6.45
CA ILE A 186 -0.36 28.50 5.78
C ILE A 186 -1.35 27.94 4.77
N TRP A 187 -0.96 27.87 3.50
CA TRP A 187 -1.80 27.30 2.43
C TRP A 187 -0.97 26.55 1.39
N GLY A 188 -1.62 25.72 0.59
CA GLY A 188 -1.04 24.97 -0.51
C GLY A 188 -2.14 24.50 -1.46
N GLN A 189 -1.78 24.17 -2.71
CA GLN A 189 -2.68 23.60 -3.72
C GLN A 189 -2.56 22.07 -3.86
#